data_AF-A0A671K7N7-F1
#
_entry.id   AF-A0A671K7N7-F1
#
_cell.length_a   1.000
_cell.length_b   1.000
_cell.length_c   1.000
_cell.angle_alpha   90.00
_cell.angle_beta   90.00
_cell.angle_gamma   90.00
#
_symmetry.space_group_name_H-M   'P 1'
#
loop_
_entity.id
_entity.type
_entity.pdbx_description
1 polymer ?
#
loop_
_entity_poly.entity_id
_entity_poly.type
_entity_poly.pdbx_seq_one_letter_code
_entity_poly.pdbx_strand_id
1 'polypeptide(L)'
;LPKGIPTKVDNGLLNNGCFLDALGVVPHVFLLFSTFPILFIGWGSQSSKVHIHHSTWLHFPGHNFRWLLTIVLLLVLVCEIAEGIVSDGFNQSRHLHLYMPAGLGILAAITSIVYYHNIETSNFPKLLIALLIYWTLAFITKTIKFAKYDDHGIGLRQLRFCITGLLALLYGLLLGVEVNVILRRRYMWFPCPTEVKPPDDLQDLGVRFQQPFVNLLSKSTYCWMNTFITSAHKRPIDLKTIGKLPISMRALTNFQRLRKAFDAQEKGPVPLKGSRWIWLALRQAFGRPLVLSITFRFIADLLGFVGPLCISGIVHHISSDNHSVKLLGVHFISSEAFLANAYVLAVLLFLALLLQRTFLQASYYVAIETGIKLRAAIQTKIYHKIMRLCTSNMSMGDMTTAQICSLVARDTNHLMWFFFLCPNLWAMPVQIVMGVLLLYSLLGVSALIGATVIVVLAPLQYFVATRLSRAQKSTLEHTGERLKKTNELLRGIKLLKLYTWEHIFRSSVEETRRQELRKLRTFDFFFHLHKNMLQLNVII
;
A
#
# COMPACT_ATOMS: atom_id res chain seq x y z
N LEU A 1 25.91 -22.89 -38.24
CA LEU A 1 26.55 -22.68 -36.91
C LEU A 1 27.30 -21.36 -36.96
N PRO A 2 26.85 -20.30 -36.26
CA PRO A 2 27.62 -19.06 -36.24
C PRO A 2 28.88 -19.29 -35.39
N LYS A 3 30.04 -19.03 -36.02
CA LYS A 3 31.38 -19.05 -35.42
C LYS A 3 31.43 -18.00 -34.31
N GLY A 4 31.68 -18.40 -33.07
CA GLY A 4 31.88 -17.45 -31.97
C GLY A 4 31.53 -17.94 -30.55
N ILE A 5 30.93 -19.12 -30.38
CA ILE A 5 30.68 -19.65 -29.03
C ILE A 5 31.95 -20.40 -28.59
N PRO A 6 32.59 -20.01 -27.47
CA PRO A 6 33.69 -20.79 -26.90
C PRO A 6 33.11 -22.08 -26.30
N THR A 7 32.90 -23.09 -27.14
CA THR A 7 32.49 -24.44 -26.74
C THR A 7 33.68 -25.32 -26.34
N LYS A 8 34.87 -24.74 -26.15
CA LYS A 8 36.03 -25.47 -25.63
C LYS A 8 35.81 -25.74 -24.14
N VAL A 9 35.76 -27.01 -23.77
CA VAL A 9 35.56 -27.51 -22.39
C VAL A 9 36.91 -27.83 -21.72
N ASP A 10 38.02 -27.49 -22.40
CA ASP A 10 39.36 -27.97 -22.11
C ASP A 10 39.89 -27.56 -20.71
N ASN A 11 39.36 -26.49 -20.11
CA ASN A 11 39.75 -25.99 -18.78
C ASN A 11 38.75 -26.35 -17.66
N GLY A 12 37.88 -27.35 -17.88
CA GLY A 12 36.88 -27.81 -16.91
C GLY A 12 35.48 -27.23 -17.16
N LEU A 13 34.44 -28.07 -17.01
CA LEU A 13 33.04 -27.76 -17.31
C LEU A 13 32.52 -26.48 -16.63
N LEU A 14 32.83 -26.29 -15.34
CA LEU A 14 32.34 -25.14 -14.55
C LEU A 14 33.10 -23.83 -14.82
N ASN A 15 34.24 -23.89 -15.51
CA ASN A 15 35.02 -22.70 -15.86
C ASN A 15 34.55 -22.09 -17.20
N ASN A 16 33.68 -22.76 -17.94
CA ASN A 16 33.03 -22.19 -19.12
C ASN A 16 31.80 -21.36 -18.70
N GLY A 17 31.88 -20.03 -18.86
CA GLY A 17 30.79 -19.11 -18.50
C GLY A 17 29.46 -19.40 -19.20
N CYS A 18 29.47 -19.92 -20.42
CA CYS A 18 28.24 -20.30 -21.12
C CYS A 18 27.60 -21.56 -20.51
N PHE A 19 28.42 -22.51 -20.06
CA PHE A 19 27.92 -23.71 -19.36
C PHE A 19 27.36 -23.36 -17.98
N LEU A 20 28.00 -22.43 -17.27
CA LEU A 20 27.54 -21.93 -15.98
C LEU A 20 26.16 -21.24 -16.08
N ASP A 21 25.94 -20.45 -17.14
CA ASP A 21 24.63 -19.84 -17.41
C ASP A 21 23.59 -20.88 -17.85
N ALA A 22 23.99 -21.93 -18.60
CA ALA A 22 23.11 -23.05 -18.94
C ALA A 22 22.69 -23.87 -17.69
N LEU A 23 23.60 -24.06 -16.73
CA LEU A 23 23.29 -24.72 -15.46
C LEU A 23 22.22 -23.96 -14.66
N GLY A 24 22.22 -22.63 -14.77
CA GLY A 24 21.20 -21.77 -14.17
C GLY A 24 19.78 -21.98 -14.73
N VAL A 25 19.64 -22.52 -15.94
CA VAL A 25 18.33 -22.79 -16.58
C VAL A 25 17.65 -24.03 -15.99
N VAL A 26 18.43 -25.02 -15.56
CA VAL A 26 17.94 -26.35 -15.15
C VAL A 26 16.88 -26.27 -14.03
N PRO A 27 17.09 -25.53 -12.91
CA PRO A 27 16.09 -25.45 -11.84
C PRO A 27 14.76 -24.82 -12.31
N HIS A 28 14.83 -23.78 -13.15
CA HIS A 28 13.64 -23.06 -13.62
C HIS A 28 12.77 -23.94 -14.52
N VAL A 29 13.39 -24.68 -15.43
CA VAL A 29 12.71 -25.62 -16.31
C VAL A 29 12.11 -26.79 -15.51
N PHE A 30 12.85 -27.31 -14.53
CA PHE A 30 12.36 -28.36 -13.62
C PHE A 30 11.08 -27.93 -12.88
N LEU A 31 11.05 -26.71 -12.33
CA LEU A 31 9.85 -26.21 -11.65
C LEU A 31 8.66 -26.10 -12.61
N LEU A 32 8.89 -25.55 -13.81
CA LEU A 32 7.83 -25.38 -14.80
C LEU A 32 7.21 -26.74 -15.15
N PHE A 33 8.01 -27.73 -15.55
CA PHE A 33 7.51 -29.05 -15.93
C PHE A 33 6.84 -29.80 -14.78
N SER A 34 7.36 -29.68 -13.56
CA SER A 34 6.77 -30.36 -12.39
C SER A 34 5.45 -29.72 -11.92
N THR A 35 5.32 -28.39 -12.02
CA THR A 35 4.15 -27.67 -11.49
C THR A 35 3.01 -27.50 -12.49
N PHE A 36 3.28 -27.46 -13.80
CA PHE A 36 2.25 -27.27 -14.83
C PHE A 36 1.10 -28.30 -14.74
N PRO A 37 1.34 -29.63 -14.69
CA PRO A 37 0.26 -30.61 -14.58
C PRO A 37 -0.63 -30.38 -13.36
N ILE A 38 -0.02 -30.04 -12.22
CA ILE A 38 -0.73 -29.80 -10.95
C ILE A 38 -1.63 -28.57 -11.07
N LEU A 39 -1.12 -27.49 -11.68
CA LEU A 39 -1.89 -26.26 -11.89
C LEU A 39 -3.10 -26.49 -12.82
N PHE A 40 -2.92 -27.24 -13.91
CA PHE A 40 -4.01 -27.56 -14.83
C PHE A 40 -5.10 -28.42 -14.19
N ILE A 41 -4.73 -29.44 -13.40
CA ILE A 41 -5.68 -30.26 -12.64
C ILE A 41 -6.47 -29.39 -11.65
N GLY A 42 -5.78 -28.52 -10.90
CA GLY A 42 -6.42 -27.59 -9.97
C GLY A 42 -7.42 -26.67 -10.67
N TRP A 43 -7.02 -26.07 -11.79
CA TRP A 43 -7.86 -25.17 -12.57
C TRP A 43 -9.09 -25.87 -13.17
N GLY A 44 -8.91 -27.06 -13.76
CA GLY A 44 -10.01 -27.87 -14.28
C GLY A 44 -11.03 -28.25 -13.21
N SER A 45 -10.56 -28.59 -12.00
CA SER A 45 -11.43 -28.88 -10.86
C SER A 45 -12.25 -27.67 -10.41
N GLN A 46 -11.63 -26.49 -10.34
CA GLN A 46 -12.31 -25.24 -9.99
C GLN A 46 -13.35 -24.84 -11.03
N SER A 47 -13.07 -25.00 -12.32
CA SER A 47 -14.02 -24.72 -13.40
C SER A 47 -15.26 -25.62 -13.33
N SER A 48 -15.13 -26.85 -12.82
CA SER A 48 -16.24 -27.79 -12.70
C SER A 48 -17.11 -27.56 -11.44
N LYS A 49 -16.54 -27.06 -10.34
CA LYS A 49 -17.20 -26.98 -9.02
C LYS A 49 -17.28 -25.56 -8.42
N VAL A 50 -17.51 -24.53 -9.25
CA VAL A 50 -17.49 -23.10 -8.87
C VAL A 50 -18.44 -22.75 -7.69
N HIS A 51 -19.52 -23.51 -7.46
CA HIS A 51 -20.56 -23.16 -6.48
C HIS A 51 -20.31 -23.59 -5.03
N ILE A 52 -19.31 -24.44 -4.73
CA ILE A 52 -19.16 -25.09 -3.39
C ILE A 52 -17.95 -24.58 -2.58
N HIS A 53 -17.12 -23.68 -3.13
CA HIS A 53 -15.95 -23.19 -2.41
C HIS A 53 -16.31 -22.19 -1.31
N HIS A 54 -16.61 -22.70 -0.11
CA HIS A 54 -16.36 -21.93 1.10
C HIS A 54 -14.86 -21.68 1.19
N SER A 55 -14.49 -20.40 1.03
CA SER A 55 -13.12 -19.92 1.09
C SER A 55 -12.54 -20.12 2.49
N THR A 56 -11.90 -21.26 2.71
CA THR A 56 -11.13 -21.54 3.93
C THR A 56 -9.67 -21.19 3.67
N TRP A 57 -9.39 -19.91 3.45
CA TRP A 57 -8.01 -19.46 3.25
C TRP A 57 -7.23 -19.55 4.56
N LEU A 58 -6.17 -20.35 4.55
CA LEU A 58 -5.28 -20.54 5.68
C LEU A 58 -3.87 -20.20 5.27
N HIS A 59 -3.39 -19.02 5.64
CA HIS A 59 -2.03 -18.64 5.31
C HIS A 59 -0.99 -19.47 6.04
N PHE A 60 0.06 -19.89 5.33
CA PHE A 60 1.22 -20.54 5.97
C PHE A 60 2.05 -19.52 6.77
N PRO A 61 2.73 -19.97 7.85
CA PRO A 61 3.61 -19.09 8.62
C PRO A 61 4.70 -18.50 7.72
N GLY A 62 4.90 -17.18 7.76
CA GLY A 62 5.85 -16.48 6.88
C GLY A 62 5.30 -16.02 5.54
N HIS A 63 3.99 -16.20 5.27
CA HIS A 63 3.33 -15.79 4.01
C HIS A 63 3.69 -14.37 3.54
N ASN A 64 3.53 -13.34 4.39
CA ASN A 64 3.78 -11.95 4.01
C ASN A 64 5.24 -11.71 3.59
N PHE A 65 6.19 -12.32 4.32
CA PHE A 65 7.61 -12.18 4.03
C PHE A 65 7.97 -12.89 2.72
N ARG A 66 7.38 -14.06 2.46
CA ARG A 66 7.52 -14.78 1.20
C ARG A 66 7.08 -13.93 0.00
N TRP A 67 5.89 -13.34 0.05
CA TRP A 67 5.39 -12.49 -1.02
C TRP A 67 6.28 -11.26 -1.25
N LEU A 68 6.76 -10.62 -0.18
CA LEU A 68 7.67 -9.48 -0.28
C LEU A 68 8.99 -9.89 -0.95
N LEU A 69 9.60 -10.99 -0.52
CA LEU A 69 10.82 -11.52 -1.12
C LEU A 69 10.63 -11.86 -2.61
N THR A 70 9.48 -12.44 -2.99
CA THR A 70 9.20 -12.75 -4.39
C THR A 70 9.02 -11.50 -5.27
N ILE A 71 8.43 -10.43 -4.74
CA ILE A 71 8.32 -9.15 -5.46
C ILE A 71 9.71 -8.54 -5.67
N VAL A 72 10.56 -8.57 -4.63
CA VAL A 72 11.96 -8.10 -4.73
C VAL A 72 12.74 -8.97 -5.72
N LEU A 73 12.58 -10.30 -5.68
CA LEU A 73 13.17 -11.24 -6.63
C LEU A 73 12.77 -10.91 -8.07
N LEU A 74 11.49 -10.67 -8.35
CA LEU A 74 11.02 -10.27 -9.68
C LEU A 74 11.65 -8.96 -10.14
N LEU A 75 11.77 -7.97 -9.25
CA LEU A 75 12.42 -6.70 -9.57
C LEU A 75 13.91 -6.90 -9.94
N VAL A 76 14.64 -7.68 -9.15
CA VAL A 76 16.06 -7.96 -9.41
C VAL A 76 16.26 -8.79 -10.69
N LEU A 77 15.37 -9.75 -10.99
CA LEU A 77 15.39 -10.50 -12.25
C LEU A 77 15.12 -9.61 -13.46
N VAL A 78 14.24 -8.61 -13.35
CA VAL A 78 14.05 -7.61 -14.41
C VAL A 78 15.33 -6.79 -14.61
N CYS A 79 16.05 -6.46 -13.53
CA CYS A 79 17.36 -5.82 -13.63
C CYS A 79 18.41 -6.73 -14.30
N GLU A 80 18.45 -8.04 -14.00
CA GLU A 80 19.35 -9.00 -14.67
C GLU A 80 19.04 -9.11 -16.18
N ILE A 81 17.76 -9.10 -16.57
CA ILE A 81 17.36 -9.07 -18.00
C ILE A 81 17.79 -7.76 -18.66
N ALA A 82 17.54 -6.63 -18.01
CA ALA A 82 17.93 -5.32 -18.52
C ALA A 82 19.46 -5.26 -18.74
N GLU A 83 20.25 -5.74 -17.78
CA GLU A 83 21.70 -5.82 -17.90
C GLU A 83 22.11 -6.76 -19.05
N GLY A 84 21.48 -7.93 -19.15
CA GLY A 84 21.77 -8.92 -20.18
C GLY A 84 21.49 -8.42 -21.60
N ILE A 85 20.38 -7.70 -21.81
CA ILE A 85 20.01 -7.10 -23.10
C ILE A 85 21.00 -6.01 -23.50
N VAL A 86 21.34 -5.11 -22.56
CA VAL A 86 22.29 -4.03 -22.83
C VAL A 86 23.69 -4.60 -23.11
N SER A 87 24.10 -5.65 -22.39
CA SER A 87 25.41 -6.30 -22.60
C SER A 87 25.49 -7.00 -23.96
N ASP A 88 24.39 -7.62 -24.43
CA ASP A 88 24.32 -8.25 -25.75
C ASP A 88 24.38 -7.23 -26.88
N GLY A 89 23.76 -6.05 -26.70
CA GLY A 89 23.69 -4.99 -27.69
C GLY A 89 25.04 -4.42 -28.15
N PHE A 90 26.12 -4.63 -27.38
CA PHE A 90 27.48 -4.20 -27.73
C PHE A 90 28.24 -5.23 -28.59
N ASN A 91 27.76 -6.47 -28.70
CA ASN A 91 28.42 -7.54 -29.41
C ASN A 91 27.82 -7.78 -30.81
N GLN A 92 28.66 -8.25 -31.74
CA GLN A 92 28.28 -8.49 -33.14
C GLN A 92 27.48 -9.80 -33.31
N SER A 93 27.57 -10.72 -32.34
CA SER A 93 26.82 -11.98 -32.28
C SER A 93 25.81 -11.98 -31.14
N ARG A 94 24.67 -12.67 -31.32
CA ARG A 94 23.63 -12.82 -30.29
C ARG A 94 24.06 -13.80 -29.19
N HIS A 95 24.24 -13.31 -27.97
CA HIS A 95 24.58 -14.07 -26.78
C HIS A 95 23.35 -14.31 -25.90
N LEU A 96 22.49 -15.27 -26.31
CA LEU A 96 21.25 -15.60 -25.60
C LEU A 96 21.45 -16.02 -24.13
N HIS A 97 22.62 -16.58 -23.80
CA HIS A 97 22.95 -17.04 -22.45
C HIS A 97 22.93 -15.92 -21.39
N LEU A 98 23.03 -14.65 -21.80
CA LEU A 98 23.03 -13.50 -20.89
C LEU A 98 21.67 -13.21 -20.27
N TYR A 99 20.58 -13.36 -21.04
CA TYR A 99 19.23 -12.98 -20.61
C TYR A 99 18.23 -14.15 -20.55
N MET A 100 18.48 -15.27 -21.26
CA MET A 100 17.58 -16.43 -21.25
C MET A 100 17.39 -17.05 -19.85
N PRO A 101 18.43 -17.26 -19.02
CA PRO A 101 18.25 -17.78 -17.66
C PRO A 101 17.41 -16.85 -16.78
N ALA A 102 17.62 -15.53 -16.90
CA ALA A 102 16.87 -14.54 -16.13
C ALA A 102 15.39 -14.48 -16.57
N GLY A 103 15.11 -14.56 -17.89
CA GLY A 103 13.75 -14.65 -18.44
C GLY A 103 12.99 -15.89 -17.95
N LEU A 104 13.64 -17.06 -17.97
CA LEU A 104 13.09 -18.29 -17.40
C LEU A 104 12.94 -18.19 -15.87
N GLY A 105 13.85 -17.48 -15.21
CA GLY A 105 13.75 -17.16 -13.78
C GLY A 105 12.50 -16.36 -13.43
N ILE A 106 12.10 -15.37 -14.24
CA ILE A 106 10.84 -14.62 -14.05
C ILE A 106 9.64 -15.55 -14.18
N LEU A 107 9.58 -16.36 -15.24
CA LEU A 107 8.49 -17.32 -15.45
C LEU A 107 8.41 -18.30 -14.28
N ALA A 108 9.54 -18.85 -13.84
CA ALA A 108 9.60 -19.75 -12.69
C ALA A 108 9.20 -19.07 -11.38
N ALA A 109 9.59 -17.80 -11.15
CA ALA A 109 9.16 -17.05 -9.98
C ALA A 109 7.64 -16.81 -9.99
N ILE A 110 7.06 -16.44 -11.12
CA ILE A 110 5.60 -16.26 -11.25
C ILE A 110 4.87 -17.58 -11.01
N THR A 111 5.29 -18.67 -11.67
CA THR A 111 4.65 -19.98 -11.49
C THR A 111 4.84 -20.50 -10.05
N SER A 112 5.97 -20.24 -9.40
CA SER A 112 6.18 -20.60 -7.99
C SER A 112 5.18 -19.93 -7.03
N ILE A 113 4.81 -18.67 -7.30
CA ILE A 113 3.85 -17.92 -6.49
C ILE A 113 2.43 -18.42 -6.75
N VAL A 114 2.06 -18.61 -8.02
CA VAL A 114 0.75 -19.14 -8.41
C VAL A 114 0.54 -20.55 -7.84
N TYR A 115 1.56 -21.40 -7.96
CA TYR A 115 1.56 -22.75 -7.39
C TYR A 115 1.36 -22.76 -5.89
N TYR A 116 2.12 -21.94 -5.16
CA TYR A 116 1.93 -21.81 -3.72
C TYR A 116 0.55 -21.26 -3.37
N HIS A 117 0.02 -20.27 -4.11
CA HIS A 117 -1.31 -19.74 -3.83
C HIS A 117 -2.36 -20.84 -3.92
N ASN A 118 -2.31 -21.67 -4.97
CA ASN A 118 -3.21 -22.81 -5.12
C ASN A 118 -3.06 -23.80 -3.96
N ILE A 119 -1.83 -24.14 -3.55
CA ILE A 119 -1.60 -25.02 -2.40
C ILE A 119 -2.16 -24.43 -1.09
N GLU A 120 -1.99 -23.12 -0.89
CA GLU A 120 -2.50 -22.42 0.29
C GLU A 120 -4.03 -22.41 0.32
N THR A 121 -4.69 -22.29 -0.84
CA THR A 121 -6.15 -22.41 -0.93
C THR A 121 -6.66 -23.83 -0.73
N SER A 122 -5.89 -24.85 -1.13
CA SER A 122 -6.26 -26.25 -0.96
C SER A 122 -5.81 -26.85 0.38
N ASN A 123 -4.95 -26.17 1.14
CA ASN A 123 -4.38 -26.59 2.42
C ASN A 123 -3.68 -27.98 2.39
N PHE A 124 -2.91 -28.26 1.34
CA PHE A 124 -2.13 -29.51 1.19
C PHE A 124 -0.61 -29.25 1.24
N PRO A 125 0.00 -29.11 2.45
CA PRO A 125 1.39 -28.68 2.58
C PRO A 125 2.42 -29.69 2.03
N LYS A 126 2.08 -30.98 1.92
CA LYS A 126 2.98 -32.00 1.33
C LYS A 126 3.37 -31.67 -0.12
N LEU A 127 2.55 -30.92 -0.84
CA LEU A 127 2.83 -30.54 -2.23
C LEU A 127 3.90 -29.44 -2.36
N LEU A 128 4.27 -28.77 -1.26
CA LEU A 128 5.33 -27.75 -1.21
C LEU A 128 6.75 -28.36 -1.32
N ILE A 129 6.91 -29.68 -1.23
CA ILE A 129 8.22 -30.34 -1.36
C ILE A 129 8.86 -30.04 -2.71
N ALA A 130 8.07 -30.03 -3.79
CA ALA A 130 8.55 -29.68 -5.12
C ALA A 130 9.15 -28.26 -5.16
N LEU A 131 8.55 -27.34 -4.40
CA LEU A 131 9.01 -25.97 -4.29
C LEU A 131 10.28 -25.86 -3.43
N LEU A 132 10.39 -26.64 -2.36
CA LEU A 132 11.62 -26.74 -1.56
C LEU A 132 12.79 -27.22 -2.43
N ILE A 133 12.60 -28.31 -3.19
CA ILE A 133 13.64 -28.85 -4.09
C ILE A 133 14.06 -27.78 -5.11
N TYR A 134 13.09 -27.08 -5.70
CA TYR A 134 13.40 -25.97 -6.61
C TYR A 134 14.26 -24.89 -5.98
N TRP A 135 13.90 -24.36 -4.80
CA TRP A 135 14.69 -23.30 -4.17
C TRP A 135 16.08 -23.79 -3.76
N THR A 136 16.24 -25.04 -3.34
CA THR A 136 17.58 -25.62 -3.07
C THR A 136 18.43 -25.69 -4.34
N LEU A 137 17.87 -26.20 -5.45
CA LEU A 137 18.58 -26.28 -6.72
C LEU A 137 18.95 -24.89 -7.24
N ALA A 138 18.01 -23.94 -7.22
CA ALA A 138 18.24 -22.55 -7.67
C ALA A 138 19.28 -21.81 -6.81
N PHE A 139 19.27 -22.03 -5.49
CA PHE A 139 20.27 -21.49 -4.58
C PHE A 139 21.66 -22.07 -4.88
N ILE A 140 21.77 -23.38 -5.06
CA ILE A 140 23.05 -24.04 -5.38
C ILE A 140 23.61 -23.53 -6.71
N THR A 141 22.82 -23.50 -7.78
CA THR A 141 23.31 -23.06 -9.10
C THR A 141 23.78 -21.60 -9.11
N LYS A 142 23.05 -20.69 -8.45
CA LYS A 142 23.48 -19.28 -8.32
C LYS A 142 24.67 -19.11 -7.37
N THR A 143 24.80 -19.95 -6.34
CA THR A 143 25.98 -19.94 -5.44
C THR A 143 27.23 -20.41 -6.18
N ILE A 144 27.13 -21.47 -7.00
CA ILE A 144 28.23 -21.90 -7.88
C ILE A 144 28.60 -20.77 -8.84
N LYS A 145 27.61 -20.09 -9.44
CA LYS A 145 27.85 -18.94 -10.32
C LYS A 145 28.57 -17.79 -9.61
N PHE A 146 28.15 -17.47 -8.38
CA PHE A 146 28.76 -16.44 -7.56
C PHE A 146 30.21 -16.78 -7.17
N ALA A 147 30.45 -18.00 -6.69
CA ALA A 147 31.80 -18.48 -6.35
C ALA A 147 32.73 -18.47 -7.57
N LYS A 148 32.22 -18.85 -8.75
CA LYS A 148 33.01 -18.79 -9.98
C LYS A 148 33.34 -17.37 -10.42
N TYR A 149 32.47 -16.39 -10.16
CA TYR A 149 32.83 -14.99 -10.42
C TYR A 149 33.93 -14.49 -9.48
N ASP A 150 33.93 -14.92 -8.22
CA ASP A 150 35.00 -14.63 -7.28
C ASP A 150 36.34 -15.27 -7.70
N ASP A 151 36.32 -16.56 -8.11
CA ASP A 151 37.50 -17.29 -8.63
C ASP A 151 38.13 -16.59 -9.87
N HIS A 152 37.32 -15.96 -10.72
CA HIS A 152 37.78 -15.24 -11.91
C HIS A 152 38.22 -13.79 -11.61
N GLY A 153 38.22 -13.38 -10.33
CA GLY A 153 38.62 -12.04 -9.90
C GLY A 153 37.64 -10.93 -10.29
N ILE A 154 36.37 -11.28 -10.54
CA ILE A 154 35.33 -10.29 -10.84
C ILE A 154 34.90 -9.60 -9.54
N GLY A 155 35.37 -8.37 -9.35
CA GLY A 155 35.07 -7.59 -8.14
C GLY A 155 33.71 -6.88 -8.15
N LEU A 156 33.39 -6.24 -7.01
CA LEU A 156 32.15 -5.45 -6.76
C LEU A 156 31.91 -4.28 -7.73
N ARG A 157 32.89 -3.93 -8.58
CA ARG A 157 32.74 -2.88 -9.59
C ARG A 157 31.80 -3.29 -10.73
N GLN A 158 31.63 -4.59 -10.98
CA GLN A 158 30.76 -5.08 -12.04
C GLN A 158 29.34 -5.33 -11.54
N LEU A 159 28.34 -4.81 -12.26
CA LEU A 159 26.93 -4.89 -11.86
C LEU A 159 26.44 -6.33 -11.75
N ARG A 160 26.81 -7.21 -12.70
CA ARG A 160 26.42 -8.62 -12.72
C ARG A 160 26.82 -9.40 -11.48
N PHE A 161 27.97 -9.06 -10.89
CA PHE A 161 28.43 -9.67 -9.65
C PHE A 161 27.50 -9.31 -8.49
N CYS A 162 27.19 -8.02 -8.34
CA CYS A 162 26.29 -7.51 -7.31
C CYS A 162 24.87 -8.09 -7.46
N ILE A 163 24.33 -8.13 -8.69
CA ILE A 163 23.01 -8.71 -8.99
C ILE A 163 23.00 -10.22 -8.68
N THR A 164 24.04 -10.95 -9.08
CA THR A 164 24.12 -12.40 -8.83
C THR A 164 24.23 -12.71 -7.34
N GLY A 165 25.02 -11.93 -6.58
CA GLY A 165 25.10 -12.05 -5.12
C GLY A 165 23.77 -11.74 -4.42
N LEU A 166 23.07 -10.69 -4.87
CA LEU A 166 21.74 -10.35 -4.36
C LEU A 166 20.71 -11.45 -4.67
N LEU A 167 20.74 -12.03 -5.86
CA LEU A 167 19.87 -13.16 -6.24
C LEU A 167 20.16 -14.41 -5.41
N ALA A 168 21.43 -14.75 -5.17
CA ALA A 168 21.81 -15.87 -4.32
C ALA A 168 21.30 -15.67 -2.89
N LEU A 169 21.43 -14.45 -2.33
CA LEU A 169 20.86 -14.08 -1.04
C LEU A 169 19.33 -14.23 -1.02
N LEU A 170 18.62 -13.73 -2.04
CA LEU A 170 17.16 -13.83 -2.12
C LEU A 170 16.66 -15.27 -2.23
N TYR A 171 17.31 -16.12 -3.03
CA TYR A 171 17.00 -17.54 -3.10
C TYR A 171 17.28 -18.26 -1.77
N GLY A 172 18.36 -17.91 -1.08
CA GLY A 172 18.67 -18.43 0.25
C GLY A 172 17.64 -18.01 1.31
N LEU A 173 17.19 -16.75 1.29
CA LEU A 173 16.12 -16.27 2.18
C LEU A 173 14.78 -16.95 1.91
N LEU A 174 14.40 -17.14 0.64
CA LEU A 174 13.19 -17.88 0.25
C LEU A 174 13.26 -19.34 0.68
N LEU A 175 14.41 -19.99 0.51
CA LEU A 175 14.67 -21.33 1.04
C LEU A 175 14.50 -21.37 2.56
N GLY A 176 15.05 -20.40 3.28
CA GLY A 176 14.87 -20.28 4.74
C GLY A 176 13.40 -20.13 5.16
N VAL A 177 12.58 -19.43 4.37
CA VAL A 177 11.14 -19.32 4.60
C VAL A 177 10.44 -20.67 4.43
N GLU A 178 10.76 -21.43 3.38
CA GLU A 178 10.18 -22.76 3.18
C GLU A 178 10.57 -23.74 4.30
N VAL A 179 11.83 -23.69 4.75
CA VAL A 179 12.29 -24.46 5.92
C VAL A 179 11.51 -24.07 7.18
N ASN A 180 11.25 -22.77 7.40
CA ASN A 180 10.44 -22.31 8.53
C ASN A 180 8.97 -22.81 8.43
N VAL A 181 8.39 -22.89 7.23
CA VAL A 181 7.06 -23.49 7.03
C VAL A 181 7.08 -24.97 7.43
N ILE A 182 8.09 -25.73 7.01
CA ILE A 182 8.26 -27.15 7.37
C ILE A 182 8.38 -27.32 8.88
N LEU A 183 9.22 -26.53 9.54
CA LEU A 183 9.45 -26.60 10.99
C LEU A 183 8.20 -26.25 11.81
N ARG A 184 7.41 -25.25 11.36
CA ARG A 184 6.20 -24.82 12.06
C ARG A 184 5.01 -25.75 11.85
N ARG A 185 4.83 -26.29 10.63
CA ARG A 185 3.72 -27.18 10.27
C ARG A 185 4.02 -28.67 10.50
N ARG A 186 5.30 -29.01 10.68
CA ARG A 186 5.77 -30.35 11.05
C ARG A 186 5.23 -31.48 10.16
N TYR A 187 5.07 -31.24 8.84
CA TYR A 187 4.41 -32.21 7.95
C TYR A 187 5.35 -33.19 7.22
N MET A 188 6.67 -32.99 7.33
CA MET A 188 7.68 -33.74 6.55
C MET A 188 8.36 -34.83 7.38
N TRP A 189 9.03 -34.45 8.47
CA TRP A 189 9.89 -35.35 9.27
C TRP A 189 9.41 -35.56 10.70
N PHE A 190 8.21 -35.11 11.03
CA PHE A 190 7.65 -35.26 12.37
C PHE A 190 6.46 -36.22 12.34
N PRO A 191 6.33 -37.09 13.35
CA PRO A 191 5.27 -38.09 13.40
C PRO A 191 3.87 -37.50 13.60
N CYS A 192 3.76 -36.26 14.10
CA CYS A 192 2.49 -35.58 14.33
C CYS A 192 2.46 -34.22 13.61
N PRO A 193 1.73 -34.08 12.50
CA PRO A 193 1.57 -32.79 11.82
C PRO A 193 0.69 -31.84 12.64
N THR A 194 1.02 -30.54 12.61
CA THR A 194 0.22 -29.52 13.30
C THR A 194 -0.87 -28.98 12.37
N GLU A 195 -2.08 -29.49 12.53
CA GLU A 195 -3.26 -28.98 11.83
C GLU A 195 -3.75 -27.69 12.48
N VAL A 196 -3.82 -26.61 11.68
CA VAL A 196 -4.35 -25.32 12.11
C VAL A 196 -5.68 -25.12 11.41
N LYS A 197 -6.74 -24.87 12.17
CA LYS A 197 -8.07 -24.58 11.62
C LYS A 197 -8.11 -23.16 11.03
N PRO A 198 -8.89 -22.93 9.96
CA PRO A 198 -9.09 -21.58 9.43
C PRO A 198 -9.71 -20.68 10.51
N PRO A 199 -9.40 -19.37 10.53
CA PRO A 199 -9.97 -18.44 11.49
C PRO A 199 -11.50 -18.49 11.51
N ASP A 200 -12.10 -18.36 12.70
CA ASP A 200 -13.56 -18.43 12.88
C ASP A 200 -14.32 -17.39 12.02
N ASP A 201 -13.68 -16.26 11.72
CA ASP A 201 -14.20 -15.21 10.82
C ASP A 201 -14.50 -15.71 9.39
N LEU A 202 -13.67 -16.62 8.86
CA LEU A 202 -13.83 -17.19 7.52
C LEU A 202 -14.87 -18.31 7.49
N GLN A 203 -15.22 -18.87 8.65
CA GLN A 203 -16.24 -19.89 8.79
C GLN A 203 -17.66 -19.28 8.86
N ASP A 204 -17.78 -17.99 9.22
CA ASP A 204 -19.06 -17.26 9.21
C ASP A 204 -19.40 -16.79 7.78
N LEU A 205 -20.39 -17.46 7.17
CA LEU A 205 -20.96 -17.14 5.85
C LEU A 205 -21.38 -15.67 5.68
N GLY A 206 -21.59 -14.96 6.79
CA GLY A 206 -21.92 -13.55 6.78
C GLY A 206 -20.76 -12.62 6.43
N VAL A 207 -19.49 -13.04 6.53
CA VAL A 207 -18.33 -12.16 6.36
C VAL A 207 -17.94 -12.04 4.89
N ARG A 208 -18.29 -10.91 4.27
CA ARG A 208 -17.94 -10.60 2.86
C ARG A 208 -16.74 -9.66 2.73
N PHE A 209 -16.38 -8.95 3.81
CA PHE A 209 -15.20 -8.11 3.84
C PHE A 209 -13.94 -8.96 4.13
N GLN A 210 -13.28 -9.42 3.07
CA GLN A 210 -12.20 -10.43 3.14
C GLN A 210 -10.78 -9.84 3.21
N GLN A 211 -10.63 -8.52 3.06
CA GLN A 211 -9.32 -7.83 2.99
C GLN A 211 -8.29 -8.26 4.06
N PRO A 212 -8.62 -8.57 5.33
CA PRO A 212 -7.60 -9.02 6.29
C PRO A 212 -7.00 -10.40 5.97
N PHE A 213 -7.75 -11.26 5.26
CA PHE A 213 -7.45 -12.68 5.05
C PHE A 213 -7.01 -13.03 3.63
N VAL A 214 -6.94 -12.04 2.73
CA VAL A 214 -6.45 -12.26 1.36
C VAL A 214 -4.92 -12.16 1.31
N ASN A 215 -4.33 -12.72 0.25
CA ASN A 215 -2.90 -12.65 -0.01
C ASN A 215 -2.40 -11.20 -0.13
N LEU A 216 -1.11 -10.99 0.06
CA LEU A 216 -0.50 -9.65 -0.03
C LEU A 216 -0.78 -8.92 -1.35
N LEU A 217 -0.76 -9.64 -2.49
CA LEU A 217 -1.07 -9.05 -3.79
C LEU A 217 -2.52 -8.55 -3.85
N SER A 218 -3.49 -9.39 -3.44
CA SER A 218 -4.91 -9.02 -3.41
C SER A 218 -5.20 -7.92 -2.38
N LYS A 219 -4.43 -7.87 -1.27
CA LYS A 219 -4.48 -6.76 -0.30
C LYS A 219 -4.06 -5.43 -0.94
N SER A 220 -3.05 -5.47 -1.81
CA SER A 220 -2.44 -4.29 -2.43
C SER A 220 -3.24 -3.78 -3.63
N THR A 221 -3.77 -4.68 -4.46
CA THR A 221 -4.53 -4.34 -5.67
C THR A 221 -6.05 -4.34 -5.48
N TYR A 222 -6.54 -4.76 -4.31
CA TYR A 222 -7.95 -4.94 -3.99
C TYR A 222 -8.70 -5.88 -4.95
N CYS A 223 -8.01 -6.91 -5.46
CA CYS A 223 -8.58 -7.83 -6.45
C CYS A 223 -9.84 -8.55 -5.95
N TRP A 224 -9.92 -8.85 -4.64
CA TRP A 224 -11.12 -9.44 -4.02
C TRP A 224 -12.38 -8.58 -4.18
N MET A 225 -12.23 -7.26 -4.38
CA MET A 225 -13.35 -6.33 -4.52
C MET A 225 -13.99 -6.40 -5.92
N ASN A 226 -13.30 -6.97 -6.91
CA ASN A 226 -13.83 -7.09 -8.28
C ASN A 226 -15.14 -7.88 -8.33
N THR A 227 -15.24 -8.97 -7.56
CA THR A 227 -16.46 -9.78 -7.49
C THR A 227 -17.62 -9.02 -6.84
N PHE A 228 -17.32 -8.20 -5.82
CA PHE A 228 -18.29 -7.35 -5.16
C PHE A 228 -18.79 -6.22 -6.08
N ILE A 229 -17.89 -5.51 -6.75
CA ILE A 229 -18.23 -4.39 -7.66
C ILE A 229 -19.07 -4.89 -8.84
N THR A 230 -18.66 -6.00 -9.47
CA THR A 230 -19.42 -6.59 -10.59
C THR A 230 -20.80 -7.09 -10.15
N SER A 231 -20.93 -7.63 -8.94
CA SER A 231 -22.23 -7.97 -8.36
C SER A 231 -23.09 -6.74 -8.06
N ALA A 232 -22.48 -5.64 -7.58
CA ALA A 232 -23.17 -4.39 -7.26
C ALA A 232 -23.69 -3.66 -8.51
N HIS A 233 -23.06 -3.88 -9.67
CA HIS A 233 -23.59 -3.41 -10.95
C HIS A 233 -24.88 -4.14 -11.35
N LYS A 234 -24.99 -5.43 -11.02
CA LYS A 234 -26.16 -6.26 -11.37
C LYS A 234 -27.33 -6.09 -10.40
N ARG A 235 -27.07 -5.82 -9.12
CA ARG A 235 -28.08 -5.70 -8.07
C ARG A 235 -27.71 -4.55 -7.12
N PRO A 236 -28.69 -3.74 -6.67
CA PRO A 236 -28.43 -2.70 -5.68
C PRO A 236 -27.88 -3.29 -4.37
N ILE A 237 -27.12 -2.48 -3.64
CA ILE A 237 -26.44 -2.91 -2.41
C ILE A 237 -27.38 -2.73 -1.22
N ASP A 238 -27.88 -3.84 -0.69
CA ASP A 238 -28.58 -3.88 0.60
C ASP A 238 -27.61 -4.07 1.77
N LEU A 239 -27.99 -3.69 3.00
CA LEU A 239 -27.15 -3.96 4.19
C LEU A 239 -26.83 -5.47 4.35
N LYS A 240 -27.73 -6.34 3.90
CA LYS A 240 -27.51 -7.80 3.92
C LYS A 240 -26.40 -8.23 2.95
N THR A 241 -26.18 -7.51 1.85
CA THR A 241 -25.16 -7.87 0.84
C THR A 241 -23.76 -7.37 1.20
N ILE A 242 -23.64 -6.40 2.10
CA ILE A 242 -22.36 -5.93 2.66
C ILE A 242 -21.75 -6.98 3.59
N GLY A 243 -22.59 -7.72 4.32
CA GLY A 243 -22.17 -8.76 5.27
C GLY A 243 -21.68 -8.23 6.62
N LYS A 244 -21.24 -9.15 7.47
CA LYS A 244 -20.65 -8.88 8.79
C LYS A 244 -19.19 -8.47 8.66
N LEU A 245 -18.73 -7.69 9.64
CA LEU A 245 -17.33 -7.30 9.77
C LEU A 245 -16.49 -8.40 10.46
N PRO A 246 -15.21 -8.57 10.07
CA PRO A 246 -14.26 -9.44 10.77
C PRO A 246 -14.09 -9.07 12.24
N ILE A 247 -13.76 -10.04 13.10
CA ILE A 247 -13.55 -9.86 14.55
C ILE A 247 -12.55 -8.73 14.84
N SER A 248 -11.50 -8.58 14.02
CA SER A 248 -10.48 -7.53 14.17
C SER A 248 -11.02 -6.11 14.00
N MET A 249 -12.15 -5.94 13.30
CA MET A 249 -12.80 -4.66 13.04
C MET A 249 -14.05 -4.43 13.91
N ARG A 250 -14.51 -5.43 14.66
CA ARG A 250 -15.67 -5.29 15.56
C ARG A 250 -15.40 -4.27 16.66
N ALA A 251 -16.42 -3.48 16.98
CA ALA A 251 -16.34 -2.43 18.00
C ALA A 251 -15.93 -2.99 19.38
N LEU A 252 -16.47 -4.14 19.76
CA LEU A 252 -16.18 -4.80 21.05
C LEU A 252 -14.69 -5.17 21.18
N THR A 253 -14.09 -5.77 20.16
CA THR A 253 -12.66 -6.14 20.15
C THR A 253 -11.78 -4.90 20.28
N ASN A 254 -12.08 -3.85 19.51
CA ASN A 254 -11.32 -2.61 19.54
C ASN A 254 -11.50 -1.86 20.88
N PHE A 255 -12.70 -1.89 21.45
CA PHE A 255 -12.98 -1.36 22.79
C PHE A 255 -12.20 -2.12 23.87
N GLN A 256 -12.17 -3.46 23.83
CA GLN A 256 -11.38 -4.26 24.76
C GLN A 256 -9.88 -3.96 24.66
N ARG A 257 -9.36 -3.79 23.44
CA ARG A 257 -7.96 -3.39 23.20
C ARG A 257 -7.66 -2.02 23.79
N LEU A 258 -8.56 -1.06 23.58
CA LEU A 258 -8.45 0.28 24.15
C LEU A 258 -8.53 0.26 25.68
N ARG A 259 -9.46 -0.52 26.25
CA ARG A 259 -9.61 -0.69 27.70
C ARG A 259 -8.35 -1.28 28.34
N LYS A 260 -7.79 -2.34 27.76
CA LYS A 260 -6.51 -2.92 28.21
C LYS A 260 -5.37 -1.88 28.24
N ALA A 261 -5.32 -0.97 27.27
CA ALA A 261 -4.33 0.10 27.25
C ALA A 261 -4.56 1.13 28.39
N PHE A 262 -5.82 1.46 28.70
CA PHE A 262 -6.16 2.29 29.85
C PHE A 262 -5.81 1.61 31.18
N ASP A 263 -6.19 0.34 31.36
CA ASP A 263 -5.93 -0.43 32.58
C ASP A 263 -4.41 -0.62 32.80
N ALA A 264 -3.63 -0.78 31.73
CA ALA A 264 -2.17 -0.88 31.80
C ALA A 264 -1.51 0.44 32.25
N GLN A 265 -2.10 1.59 31.91
CA GLN A 265 -1.60 2.90 32.33
C GLN A 265 -1.97 3.23 33.77
N GLU A 266 -3.12 2.76 34.24
CA GLU A 266 -3.55 2.93 35.64
C GLU A 266 -2.64 2.18 36.62
N LYS A 267 -2.07 1.04 36.19
CA LYS A 267 -1.07 0.27 36.96
C LYS A 267 0.36 0.82 36.86
N GLY A 268 0.59 1.86 36.07
CA GLY A 268 1.90 2.49 35.89
C GLY A 268 2.31 3.37 37.09
N PRO A 269 3.60 3.71 37.21
CA PRO A 269 4.13 4.45 38.36
C PRO A 269 3.64 5.90 38.49
N VAL A 270 3.01 6.46 37.45
CA VAL A 270 2.49 7.84 37.45
C VAL A 270 1.03 7.87 36.96
N PRO A 271 0.05 8.19 37.82
CA PRO A 271 -1.33 8.38 37.38
C PRO A 271 -1.45 9.69 36.61
N LEU A 272 -1.33 9.62 35.27
CA LEU A 272 -1.60 10.78 34.42
C LEU A 272 -3.11 11.06 34.40
N LYS A 273 -3.51 12.25 34.86
CA LYS A 273 -4.89 12.76 34.71
C LYS A 273 -4.97 13.75 33.54
N GLY A 274 -6.11 13.78 32.85
CA GLY A 274 -6.41 14.74 31.79
C GLY A 274 -6.17 14.27 30.35
N SER A 275 -6.09 15.21 29.41
CA SER A 275 -6.03 14.95 27.95
C SER A 275 -4.83 14.08 27.53
N ARG A 276 -3.67 14.26 28.17
CA ARG A 276 -2.44 13.49 27.85
C ARG A 276 -2.60 11.99 28.07
N TRP A 277 -3.35 11.59 29.10
CA TRP A 277 -3.62 10.18 29.39
C TRP A 277 -4.39 9.49 28.26
N ILE A 278 -5.43 10.16 27.73
CA ILE A 278 -6.22 9.64 26.61
C ILE A 278 -5.34 9.49 25.35
N TRP A 279 -4.52 10.48 25.04
CA TRP A 279 -3.62 10.43 23.90
C TRP A 279 -2.59 9.30 23.98
N LEU A 280 -2.01 9.07 25.16
CA LEU A 280 -1.08 7.96 25.37
C LEU A 280 -1.77 6.61 25.20
N ALA A 281 -2.97 6.43 25.72
CA ALA A 281 -3.74 5.19 25.55
C ALA A 281 -4.09 4.92 24.08
N LEU A 282 -4.48 5.96 23.33
CA LEU A 282 -4.72 5.84 21.89
C LEU A 282 -3.45 5.48 21.13
N ARG A 283 -2.31 6.11 21.46
CA ARG A 283 -1.01 5.79 20.87
C ARG A 283 -0.57 4.36 21.18
N GLN A 284 -0.78 3.89 22.40
CA GLN A 284 -0.43 2.52 22.79
C GLN A 284 -1.32 1.48 22.11
N ALA A 285 -2.63 1.73 21.99
CA ALA A 285 -3.58 0.80 21.39
C ALA A 285 -3.47 0.73 19.86
N PHE A 286 -3.32 1.89 19.20
CA PHE A 286 -3.41 2.05 17.74
C PHE A 286 -2.13 2.58 17.08
N GLY A 287 -1.05 2.82 17.82
CA GLY A 287 0.19 3.37 17.27
C GLY A 287 0.94 2.43 16.34
N ARG A 288 0.93 1.11 16.59
CA ARG A 288 1.61 0.13 15.72
C ARG A 288 1.15 0.17 14.25
N PRO A 289 -0.16 0.05 13.94
CA PRO A 289 -0.63 0.15 12.56
C PRO A 289 -0.44 1.56 11.98
N LEU A 290 -0.50 2.60 12.81
CA LEU A 290 -0.26 3.97 12.36
C LEU A 290 1.21 4.18 11.93
N VAL A 291 2.17 3.67 12.69
CA VAL A 291 3.60 3.69 12.32
C VAL A 291 3.82 2.92 11.01
N LEU A 292 3.16 1.78 10.83
CA LEU A 292 3.22 1.04 9.56
C LEU A 292 2.72 1.88 8.38
N SER A 293 1.59 2.58 8.52
CA SER A 293 1.09 3.51 7.50
C SER A 293 2.09 4.61 7.19
N ILE A 294 2.68 5.24 8.22
CA ILE A 294 3.72 6.27 8.06
C ILE A 294 4.93 5.72 7.29
N THR A 295 5.39 4.50 7.61
CA THR A 295 6.53 3.88 6.90
C THR A 295 6.24 3.63 5.43
N PHE A 296 5.05 3.13 5.08
CA PHE A 296 4.64 2.97 3.68
C PHE A 296 4.54 4.30 2.96
N ARG A 297 4.08 5.35 3.66
CA ARG A 297 4.04 6.70 3.09
C ARG A 297 5.43 7.21 2.75
N PHE A 298 6.39 7.11 3.67
CA PHE A 298 7.77 7.52 3.41
C PHE A 298 8.41 6.76 2.25
N ILE A 299 8.21 5.44 2.18
CA ILE A 299 8.68 4.63 1.05
C ILE A 299 8.06 5.14 -0.25
N ALA A 300 6.74 5.37 -0.29
CA ALA A 300 6.08 5.91 -1.48
C ALA A 300 6.62 7.28 -1.89
N ASP A 301 6.86 8.19 -0.93
CA ASP A 301 7.37 9.52 -1.24
C ASP A 301 8.81 9.44 -1.79
N LEU A 302 9.66 8.56 -1.25
CA LEU A 302 11.01 8.29 -1.80
C LEU A 302 10.96 7.75 -3.24
N LEU A 303 10.08 6.77 -3.51
CA LEU A 303 9.88 6.28 -4.88
C LEU A 303 9.31 7.33 -5.81
N GLY A 304 8.56 8.31 -5.29
CA GLY A 304 8.06 9.43 -6.07
C GLY A 304 9.14 10.33 -6.65
N PHE A 305 10.27 10.46 -5.97
CA PHE A 305 11.42 11.23 -6.47
C PHE A 305 12.21 10.49 -7.56
N VAL A 306 12.10 9.16 -7.64
CA VAL A 306 12.70 8.37 -8.73
C VAL A 306 12.10 8.78 -10.08
N GLY A 307 10.83 9.20 -10.12
CA GLY A 307 10.16 9.64 -11.35
C GLY A 307 10.89 10.79 -12.06
N PRO A 308 11.00 11.98 -11.46
CA PRO A 308 11.74 13.11 -12.03
C PRO A 308 13.21 12.81 -12.33
N LEU A 309 13.88 12.03 -11.46
CA LEU A 309 15.27 11.60 -11.67
C LEU A 309 15.42 10.76 -12.95
N CYS A 310 14.54 9.77 -13.16
CA CYS A 310 14.56 8.96 -14.37
C CYS A 310 14.26 9.81 -15.61
N ILE A 311 13.32 10.75 -15.54
CA ILE A 311 13.01 11.64 -16.67
C ILE A 311 14.23 12.49 -17.03
N SER A 312 14.88 13.10 -16.04
CA SER A 312 16.10 13.89 -16.25
C SER A 312 17.23 13.06 -16.88
N GLY A 313 17.45 11.84 -16.39
CA GLY A 313 18.47 10.93 -16.96
C GLY A 313 18.14 10.50 -18.40
N ILE A 314 16.87 10.22 -18.71
CA ILE A 314 16.43 9.88 -20.08
C ILE A 314 16.70 11.07 -21.02
N VAL A 315 16.32 12.28 -20.62
CA VAL A 315 16.51 13.49 -21.44
C VAL A 315 18.00 13.75 -21.66
N HIS A 316 18.84 13.66 -20.62
CA HIS A 316 20.28 13.86 -20.73
C HIS A 316 20.96 12.83 -21.65
N HIS A 317 20.50 11.58 -21.62
CA HIS A 317 21.00 10.53 -22.52
C HIS A 317 20.58 10.78 -23.98
N ILE A 318 19.37 11.29 -24.21
CA ILE A 318 18.92 11.65 -25.58
C ILE A 318 19.69 12.85 -26.12
N SER A 319 20.05 13.82 -25.28
CA SER A 319 20.77 15.02 -25.70
C SER A 319 22.28 14.83 -25.89
N SER A 320 22.87 13.82 -25.26
CA SER A 320 24.31 13.54 -25.36
C SER A 320 24.56 12.57 -26.51
N ASP A 321 25.16 13.06 -27.60
CA ASP A 321 25.48 12.23 -28.76
C ASP A 321 26.46 11.09 -28.39
N ASN A 322 26.19 9.89 -28.90
CA ASN A 322 26.84 8.63 -28.54
C ASN A 322 28.35 8.60 -28.85
N HIS A 323 29.20 8.99 -27.90
CA HIS A 323 30.60 8.56 -27.85
C HIS A 323 30.79 7.46 -26.79
N SER A 324 30.35 6.24 -27.12
CA SER A 324 30.66 5.07 -26.30
C SER A 324 32.10 4.60 -26.57
N VAL A 325 32.97 4.80 -25.59
CA VAL A 325 34.34 4.28 -25.56
C VAL A 325 34.28 2.74 -25.53
N LYS A 326 34.84 2.10 -26.56
CA LYS A 326 34.97 0.64 -26.64
C LYS A 326 36.18 0.17 -25.82
N LEU A 327 35.98 -0.69 -24.82
CA LEU A 327 37.09 -1.44 -24.21
C LEU A 327 36.80 -2.95 -24.11
N LEU A 328 37.60 -3.73 -24.87
CA LEU A 328 37.91 -5.16 -24.71
C LEU A 328 36.77 -6.19 -24.59
N GLY A 329 36.24 -6.65 -25.73
CA GLY A 329 35.93 -8.06 -26.07
C GLY A 329 34.88 -8.88 -25.29
N VAL A 330 34.57 -8.56 -24.04
CA VAL A 330 33.44 -9.04 -23.24
C VAL A 330 33.09 -7.90 -22.27
N HIS A 331 32.15 -7.05 -22.64
CA HIS A 331 31.86 -5.83 -21.89
C HIS A 331 31.00 -6.11 -20.65
N PHE A 332 31.63 -6.11 -19.48
CA PHE A 332 30.91 -5.95 -18.23
C PHE A 332 30.57 -4.47 -18.02
N ILE A 333 29.28 -4.17 -17.90
CA ILE A 333 28.78 -2.81 -17.80
C ILE A 333 29.06 -2.24 -16.39
N SER A 334 29.70 -1.08 -16.33
CA SER A 334 29.80 -0.29 -15.09
C SER A 334 28.42 0.26 -14.70
N SER A 335 28.11 0.31 -13.41
CA SER A 335 26.79 0.76 -12.89
C SER A 335 26.28 2.09 -13.47
N GLU A 336 27.19 3.01 -13.79
CA GLU A 336 26.86 4.31 -14.42
C GLU A 336 26.39 4.17 -15.87
N ALA A 337 27.04 3.30 -16.66
CA ALA A 337 26.65 3.03 -18.04
C ALA A 337 25.31 2.27 -18.11
N PHE A 338 24.99 1.45 -17.11
CA PHE A 338 23.69 0.79 -17.01
C PHE A 338 22.55 1.80 -16.80
N LEU A 339 22.74 2.74 -15.88
CA LEU A 339 21.75 3.78 -15.58
C LEU A 339 21.67 4.88 -16.64
N ALA A 340 22.70 5.02 -17.49
CA ALA A 340 22.66 5.92 -18.63
C ALA A 340 21.66 5.46 -19.70
N ASN A 341 21.47 4.16 -19.91
CA ASN A 341 20.64 3.64 -20.99
C ASN A 341 19.15 4.05 -20.84
N ALA A 342 18.63 4.78 -21.83
CA ALA A 342 17.27 5.31 -21.80
C ALA A 342 16.18 4.24 -21.64
N TYR A 343 16.30 3.08 -22.29
CA TYR A 343 15.33 1.98 -22.18
C TYR A 343 15.31 1.36 -20.78
N VAL A 344 16.47 1.17 -20.16
CA VAL A 344 16.60 0.65 -18.80
C VAL A 344 15.95 1.62 -17.81
N LEU A 345 16.24 2.91 -17.98
CA LEU A 345 15.71 3.96 -17.12
C LEU A 345 14.18 4.12 -17.27
N ALA A 346 13.63 3.87 -18.46
CA ALA A 346 12.19 3.83 -18.70
C ALA A 346 11.49 2.63 -18.01
N VAL A 347 12.10 1.44 -18.06
CA VAL A 347 11.58 0.27 -17.32
C VAL A 347 11.67 0.49 -15.81
N LEU A 348 12.78 1.07 -15.33
CA LEU A 348 12.95 1.43 -13.93
C LEU A 348 11.89 2.45 -13.48
N LEU A 349 11.63 3.47 -14.31
CA LEU A 349 10.55 4.45 -14.09
C LEU A 349 9.20 3.76 -13.94
N PHE A 350 8.84 2.85 -14.85
CA PHE A 350 7.58 2.11 -14.79
C PHE A 350 7.44 1.30 -13.49
N LEU A 351 8.47 0.54 -13.11
CA LEU A 351 8.47 -0.25 -11.87
C LEU A 351 8.41 0.63 -10.62
N ALA A 352 9.18 1.73 -10.60
CA ALA A 352 9.18 2.68 -9.49
C ALA A 352 7.80 3.33 -9.31
N LEU A 353 7.13 3.72 -10.40
CA LEU A 353 5.78 4.30 -10.36
C LEU A 353 4.72 3.28 -9.89
N LEU A 354 4.78 2.03 -10.35
CA LEU A 354 3.89 0.98 -9.87
C LEU A 354 4.05 0.76 -8.36
N LEU A 355 5.29 0.71 -7.88
CA LEU A 355 5.59 0.47 -6.48
C LEU A 355 5.26 1.70 -5.60
N GLN A 356 5.50 2.91 -6.10
CA GLN A 356 5.06 4.16 -5.47
C GLN A 356 3.54 4.17 -5.24
N ARG A 357 2.75 3.92 -6.29
CA ARG A 357 1.28 4.02 -6.24
C ARG A 357 0.68 2.95 -5.33
N THR A 358 1.23 1.74 -5.34
CA THR A 358 0.78 0.65 -4.47
C THR A 358 1.07 0.91 -3.00
N PHE A 359 2.28 1.35 -2.64
CA PHE A 359 2.60 1.72 -1.25
C PHE A 359 1.79 2.92 -0.75
N LEU A 360 1.57 3.91 -1.61
CA LEU A 360 0.74 5.07 -1.29
C LEU A 360 -0.70 4.65 -0.94
N GLN A 361 -1.29 3.78 -1.75
CA GLN A 361 -2.66 3.28 -1.51
C GLN A 361 -2.72 2.39 -0.26
N ALA A 362 -1.73 1.53 -0.05
CA ALA A 362 -1.62 0.72 1.16
C ALA A 362 -1.52 1.59 2.43
N SER A 363 -0.73 2.67 2.38
CA SER A 363 -0.63 3.65 3.46
C SER A 363 -1.99 4.27 3.79
N TYR A 364 -2.72 4.76 2.77
CA TYR A 364 -4.06 5.34 2.97
C TYR A 364 -5.04 4.35 3.56
N TYR A 365 -5.06 3.11 3.08
CA TYR A 365 -5.93 2.08 3.61
C TYR A 365 -5.66 1.78 5.09
N VAL A 366 -4.39 1.59 5.48
CA VAL A 366 -4.03 1.32 6.88
C VAL A 366 -4.39 2.51 7.79
N ALA A 367 -4.21 3.74 7.32
CA ALA A 367 -4.61 4.94 8.06
C ALA A 367 -6.15 5.02 8.24
N ILE A 368 -6.89 4.79 7.16
CA ILE A 368 -8.36 4.79 7.14
C ILE A 368 -8.91 3.69 8.06
N GLU A 369 -8.38 2.47 7.92
CA GLU A 369 -8.75 1.34 8.76
C GLU A 369 -8.52 1.64 10.25
N THR A 370 -7.36 2.19 10.59
CA THR A 370 -7.01 2.52 11.97
C THR A 370 -7.92 3.61 12.54
N GLY A 371 -8.23 4.65 11.77
CA GLY A 371 -9.13 5.72 12.21
C GLY A 371 -10.57 5.24 12.41
N ILE A 372 -11.07 4.33 11.55
CA ILE A 372 -12.41 3.72 11.73
C ILE A 372 -12.46 2.85 13.00
N LYS A 373 -11.45 2.01 13.21
CA LYS A 373 -11.33 1.18 14.43
C LYS A 373 -11.29 2.04 15.70
N LEU A 374 -10.56 3.16 15.65
CA LEU A 374 -10.46 4.13 16.73
C LEU A 374 -11.80 4.81 17.00
N ARG A 375 -12.51 5.28 15.97
CA ARG A 375 -13.85 5.86 16.10
C ARG A 375 -14.82 4.89 16.76
N ALA A 376 -14.86 3.64 16.31
CA ALA A 376 -15.72 2.61 16.88
C ALA A 376 -15.40 2.37 18.38
N ALA A 377 -14.13 2.21 18.74
CA ALA A 377 -13.72 2.00 20.13
C ALA A 377 -14.07 3.19 21.04
N ILE A 378 -13.88 4.42 20.56
CA ILE A 378 -14.19 5.64 21.31
C ILE A 378 -15.70 5.81 21.47
N GLN A 379 -16.49 5.55 20.43
CA GLN A 379 -17.96 5.58 20.52
C GLN A 379 -18.46 4.56 21.56
N THR A 380 -17.94 3.33 21.56
CA THR A 380 -18.27 2.34 22.59
C THR A 380 -17.82 2.78 23.99
N LYS A 381 -16.65 3.41 24.13
CA LYS A 381 -16.17 3.94 25.42
C LYS A 381 -17.06 5.08 25.94
N ILE A 382 -17.45 6.00 25.06
CA ILE A 382 -18.38 7.10 25.39
C ILE A 382 -19.72 6.50 25.82
N TYR A 383 -20.28 5.58 25.06
CA TYR A 383 -21.54 4.91 25.40
C TYR A 383 -21.48 4.16 26.74
N HIS A 384 -20.41 3.41 26.98
CA HIS A 384 -20.20 2.73 28.26
C HIS A 384 -20.05 3.71 29.44
N LYS A 385 -19.47 4.90 29.21
CA LYS A 385 -19.42 5.96 30.22
C LYS A 385 -20.81 6.56 30.45
N ILE A 386 -21.61 6.80 29.38
CA ILE A 386 -22.98 7.30 29.47
C ILE A 386 -23.84 6.37 30.33
N MET A 387 -23.74 5.05 30.15
CA MET A 387 -24.46 4.06 30.95
C MET A 387 -24.10 4.06 32.45
N ARG A 388 -23.04 4.75 32.86
CA ARG A 388 -22.58 4.87 34.25
C ARG A 388 -22.68 6.30 34.81
N LEU A 389 -23.10 7.27 34.00
CA LEU A 389 -23.26 8.64 34.47
C LEU A 389 -24.52 8.74 35.33
N CYS A 390 -24.40 9.35 36.51
CA CYS A 390 -25.54 9.65 37.35
C CYS A 390 -26.43 10.72 36.70
N THR A 391 -27.75 10.57 36.81
CA THR A 391 -28.74 11.50 36.26
C THR A 391 -28.57 12.93 36.80
N SER A 392 -27.97 13.10 37.98
CA SER A 392 -27.64 14.41 38.58
C SER A 392 -26.76 15.29 37.67
N ASN A 393 -25.77 14.72 36.97
CA ASN A 393 -24.91 15.50 36.08
C ASN A 393 -25.64 15.96 34.81
N MET A 394 -26.73 15.27 34.44
CA MET A 394 -27.61 15.68 33.33
C MET A 394 -28.69 16.66 33.82
N SER A 395 -29.16 16.51 35.07
CA SER A 395 -30.19 17.38 35.67
C SER A 395 -29.64 18.73 36.14
N MET A 396 -28.36 18.81 36.51
CA MET A 396 -27.69 20.07 36.88
C MET A 396 -27.35 20.95 35.66
N GLY A 397 -27.60 20.47 34.42
CA GLY A 397 -27.40 21.26 33.20
C GLY A 397 -25.96 21.31 32.67
N ASP A 398 -24.98 20.73 33.39
CA ASP A 398 -23.57 20.72 32.99
C ASP A 398 -23.32 20.01 31.64
N MET A 399 -24.13 19.01 31.30
CA MET A 399 -24.02 18.30 30.02
C MET A 399 -25.39 17.89 29.47
N THR A 400 -25.80 18.51 28.38
CA THR A 400 -27.09 18.23 27.72
C THR A 400 -26.99 17.01 26.80
N THR A 401 -28.12 16.31 26.59
CA THR A 401 -28.22 15.21 25.62
C THR A 401 -27.78 15.64 24.21
N ALA A 402 -28.09 16.87 23.81
CA ALA A 402 -27.65 17.45 22.54
C ALA A 402 -26.13 17.59 22.45
N GLN A 403 -25.46 18.00 23.53
CA GLN A 403 -24.00 18.07 23.58
C GLN A 403 -23.37 16.67 23.45
N ILE A 404 -23.93 15.65 24.11
CA ILE A 404 -23.46 14.25 24.00
C ILE A 404 -23.62 13.74 22.56
N CYS A 405 -24.76 13.99 21.93
CA CYS A 405 -24.97 13.63 20.52
C CYS A 405 -23.98 14.33 19.60
N SER A 406 -23.68 15.62 19.85
CA SER A 406 -22.68 16.36 19.08
C SER A 406 -21.25 15.83 19.28
N LEU A 407 -20.90 15.42 20.51
CA LEU A 407 -19.61 14.79 20.84
C LEU A 407 -19.43 13.48 20.06
N VAL A 408 -20.45 12.63 20.05
CA VAL A 408 -20.42 11.33 19.34
C VAL A 408 -20.40 11.51 17.83
N ALA A 409 -21.16 12.46 17.27
CA ALA A 409 -21.29 12.63 15.83
C ALA A 409 -20.14 13.45 15.21
N ARG A 410 -19.79 14.60 15.80
CA ARG A 410 -18.83 15.55 15.24
C ARG A 410 -17.42 15.29 15.76
N ASP A 411 -17.25 15.23 17.07
CA ASP A 411 -15.90 15.26 17.66
C ASP A 411 -15.17 13.93 17.45
N THR A 412 -15.87 12.78 17.54
CA THR A 412 -15.27 11.49 17.16
C THR A 412 -14.93 11.41 15.67
N ASN A 413 -15.70 12.09 14.82
CA ASN A 413 -15.45 12.14 13.37
C ASN A 413 -14.23 13.01 13.05
N HIS A 414 -14.06 14.15 13.72
CA HIS A 414 -12.84 14.97 13.60
C HIS A 414 -11.61 14.20 14.06
N LEU A 415 -11.72 13.45 15.17
CA LEU A 415 -10.62 12.61 15.63
C LEU A 415 -10.30 11.46 14.65
N MET A 416 -11.31 10.85 14.03
CA MET A 416 -11.12 9.89 12.94
C MET A 416 -10.34 10.51 11.77
N TRP A 417 -10.75 11.69 11.30
CA TRP A 417 -10.07 12.43 10.23
C TRP A 417 -8.63 12.81 10.60
N PHE A 418 -8.37 13.17 11.86
CA PHE A 418 -7.01 13.41 12.34
C PHE A 418 -6.11 12.16 12.16
N PHE A 419 -6.60 10.97 12.50
CA PHE A 419 -5.85 9.73 12.28
C PHE A 419 -5.68 9.38 10.80
N PHE A 420 -6.63 9.75 9.94
CA PHE A 420 -6.51 9.58 8.49
C PHE A 420 -5.39 10.45 7.91
N LEU A 421 -5.26 11.69 8.40
CA LEU A 421 -4.28 12.68 7.94
C LEU A 421 -2.94 12.59 8.67
N CYS A 422 -2.85 11.81 9.76
CA CYS A 422 -1.65 11.69 10.56
C CYS A 422 -0.40 11.29 9.74
N PRO A 423 -0.45 10.32 8.80
CA PRO A 423 0.70 10.02 7.95
C PRO A 423 1.19 11.21 7.13
N ASN A 424 0.27 12.05 6.62
CA ASN A 424 0.63 13.25 5.87
C ASN A 424 1.35 14.27 6.75
N LEU A 425 0.98 14.40 8.03
CA LEU A 425 1.64 15.33 8.96
C LEU A 425 3.14 15.04 9.10
N TRP A 426 3.52 13.76 9.10
CA TRP A 426 4.93 13.35 9.22
C TRP A 426 5.66 13.30 7.88
N ALA A 427 4.96 12.90 6.82
CA ALA A 427 5.58 12.67 5.51
C ALA A 427 5.70 13.93 4.65
N MET A 428 4.72 14.84 4.70
CA MET A 428 4.73 16.07 3.89
C MET A 428 5.97 16.95 4.13
N PRO A 429 6.45 17.20 5.37
CA PRO A 429 7.65 18.00 5.57
C PRO A 429 8.89 17.37 4.94
N VAL A 430 9.06 16.05 5.09
CA VAL A 430 10.18 15.32 4.48
C VAL A 430 10.09 15.36 2.96
N GLN A 431 8.88 15.20 2.40
CA GLN A 431 8.64 15.31 0.96
C GLN A 431 9.01 16.71 0.44
N ILE A 432 8.64 17.78 1.15
CA ILE A 432 8.98 19.16 0.74
C ILE A 432 10.50 19.37 0.79
N VAL A 433 11.17 18.99 1.88
CA VAL A 433 12.62 19.16 2.03
C VAL A 433 13.38 18.40 0.95
N MET A 434 13.06 17.12 0.74
CA MET A 434 13.69 16.30 -0.30
C MET A 434 13.39 16.83 -1.70
N GLY A 435 12.17 17.31 -1.94
CA GLY A 435 11.79 17.92 -3.21
C GLY A 435 12.58 19.18 -3.54
N VAL A 436 12.77 20.07 -2.57
CA VAL A 436 13.58 21.31 -2.75
C VAL A 436 15.05 20.97 -2.98
N LEU A 437 15.61 20.01 -2.23
CA LEU A 437 16.99 19.55 -2.44
C LEU A 437 17.19 18.95 -3.84
N LEU A 438 16.26 18.12 -4.28
CA LEU A 438 16.30 17.52 -5.61
C LEU A 438 16.18 18.59 -6.70
N LEU A 439 15.25 19.53 -6.56
CA LEU A 439 15.05 20.61 -7.53
C LEU A 439 16.29 21.51 -7.63
N TYR A 440 16.94 21.80 -6.50
CA TYR A 440 18.20 22.54 -6.45
C TYR A 440 19.32 21.80 -7.18
N SER A 441 19.42 20.47 -7.03
CA SER A 441 20.44 19.67 -7.73
C SER A 441 20.27 19.64 -9.26
N LEU A 442 19.03 19.77 -9.75
CA LEU A 442 18.72 19.70 -11.19
C LEU A 442 18.81 21.07 -11.90
N LEU A 443 18.32 22.14 -11.27
CA LEU A 443 18.18 23.47 -11.90
C LEU A 443 19.05 24.56 -11.24
N GLY A 444 19.75 24.24 -10.15
CA GLY A 444 20.58 25.20 -9.41
C GLY A 444 19.76 26.29 -8.69
N VAL A 445 20.29 27.51 -8.64
CA VAL A 445 19.72 28.63 -7.85
C VAL A 445 18.35 29.08 -8.36
N SER A 446 18.08 28.94 -9.66
CA SER A 446 16.79 29.34 -10.26
C SER A 446 15.61 28.58 -9.64
N ALA A 447 15.79 27.29 -9.34
CA ALA A 447 14.79 26.46 -8.67
C ALA A 447 14.43 26.93 -7.26
N LEU A 448 15.38 27.55 -6.54
CA LEU A 448 15.16 28.04 -5.18
C LEU A 448 14.14 29.19 -5.15
N ILE A 449 14.12 30.01 -6.21
CA ILE A 449 13.15 31.09 -6.37
C ILE A 449 11.74 30.50 -6.50
N GLY A 450 11.57 29.50 -7.37
CA GLY A 450 10.31 28.77 -7.53
C GLY A 450 9.84 28.09 -6.23
N ALA A 451 10.74 27.39 -5.54
CA ALA A 451 10.44 26.77 -4.25
C ALA A 451 10.00 27.80 -3.19
N THR A 452 10.63 28.97 -3.15
CA THR A 452 10.25 30.06 -2.23
C THR A 452 8.83 30.55 -2.51
N VAL A 453 8.45 30.70 -3.78
CA VAL A 453 7.09 31.10 -4.16
C VAL A 453 6.06 30.08 -3.67
N ILE A 454 6.31 28.78 -3.86
CA ILE A 454 5.41 27.70 -3.38
C ILE A 454 5.28 27.74 -1.85
N VAL A 455 6.40 27.91 -1.13
CA VAL A 455 6.41 27.99 0.35
C VAL A 455 5.64 29.21 0.85
N VAL A 456 5.69 30.35 0.16
CA VAL A 456 4.92 31.57 0.49
C VAL A 456 3.44 31.42 0.13
N LEU A 457 3.09 30.66 -0.91
CA LEU A 457 1.70 30.37 -1.28
C LEU A 457 0.99 29.47 -0.25
N ALA A 458 1.70 28.58 0.44
CA ALA A 458 1.14 27.71 1.47
C ALA A 458 0.45 28.45 2.66
N PRO A 459 1.08 29.41 3.35
CA PRO A 459 0.43 30.18 4.42
C PRO A 459 -0.70 31.07 3.90
N LEU A 460 -0.60 31.59 2.68
CA LEU A 460 -1.68 32.34 2.04
C LEU A 460 -2.90 31.43 1.80
N GLN A 461 -2.68 30.23 1.29
CA GLN A 461 -3.71 29.21 1.11
C GLN A 461 -4.35 28.82 2.46
N TYR A 462 -3.55 28.67 3.51
CA TYR A 462 -4.05 28.44 4.87
C TYR A 462 -4.93 29.61 5.34
N PHE A 463 -4.49 30.86 5.16
CA PHE A 463 -5.27 32.03 5.53
C PHE A 463 -6.62 32.08 4.80
N VAL A 464 -6.63 31.86 3.48
CA VAL A 464 -7.87 31.79 2.69
C VAL A 464 -8.76 30.65 3.20
N ALA A 465 -8.21 29.47 3.50
CA ALA A 465 -8.97 28.34 4.05
C ALA A 465 -9.59 28.66 5.42
N THR A 466 -8.88 29.38 6.30
CA THR A 466 -9.45 29.81 7.59
C THR A 466 -10.59 30.81 7.40
N ARG A 467 -10.49 31.73 6.43
CA ARG A 467 -11.57 32.67 6.08
C ARG A 467 -12.77 31.95 5.47
N LEU A 468 -12.52 30.98 4.60
CA LEU A 468 -13.54 30.11 4.02
C LEU A 468 -14.29 29.33 5.11
N SER A 469 -13.57 28.74 6.07
CA SER A 469 -14.17 28.03 7.21
C SER A 469 -15.03 28.95 8.10
N ARG A 470 -14.56 30.18 8.37
CA ARG A 470 -15.35 31.19 9.09
C ARG A 470 -16.60 31.61 8.33
N ALA A 471 -16.49 31.82 7.01
CA ALA A 471 -17.63 32.14 6.16
C ALA A 471 -18.64 30.98 6.13
N GLN A 472 -18.17 29.74 6.01
CA GLN A 472 -19.01 28.53 6.07
C GLN A 472 -19.74 28.42 7.40
N LYS A 473 -19.06 28.69 8.52
CA LYS A 473 -19.67 28.67 9.85
C LYS A 473 -20.80 29.71 9.96
N SER A 474 -20.54 30.95 9.56
CA SER A 474 -21.56 32.02 9.58
C SER A 474 -22.74 31.69 8.67
N THR A 475 -22.49 31.15 7.48
CA THR A 475 -23.55 30.68 6.57
C THR A 475 -24.40 29.60 7.25
N LEU A 476 -23.77 28.60 7.87
CA LEU A 476 -24.48 27.50 8.52
C LEU A 476 -25.35 27.97 9.70
N GLU A 477 -24.90 28.98 10.45
CA GLU A 477 -25.69 29.61 11.52
C GLU A 477 -26.99 30.23 10.96
N HIS A 478 -26.90 31.07 9.92
CA HIS A 478 -28.08 31.65 9.29
C HIS A 478 -28.97 30.62 8.56
N THR A 479 -28.37 29.61 7.92
CA THR A 479 -29.13 28.48 7.36
C THR A 479 -29.89 27.74 8.46
N GLY A 480 -29.29 27.58 9.65
CA GLY A 480 -29.93 26.98 10.82
C GLY A 480 -31.14 27.79 11.30
N GLU A 481 -31.00 29.11 11.42
CA GLU A 481 -32.11 30.02 11.76
C GLU A 481 -33.25 29.94 10.73
N ARG A 482 -32.91 29.95 9.44
CA ARG A 482 -33.89 29.80 8.36
C ARG A 482 -34.64 28.48 8.48
N LEU A 483 -33.92 27.36 8.65
CA LEU A 483 -34.52 26.04 8.81
C LEU A 483 -35.44 25.98 10.03
N LYS A 484 -35.05 26.61 11.14
CA LYS A 484 -35.91 26.73 12.34
C LYS A 484 -37.22 27.46 12.03
N LYS A 485 -37.14 28.67 11.46
CA LYS A 485 -38.33 29.46 11.08
C LYS A 485 -39.21 28.73 10.06
N THR A 486 -38.62 28.06 9.07
CA THR A 486 -39.36 27.25 8.09
C THR A 486 -40.06 26.07 8.76
N ASN A 487 -39.41 25.40 9.72
CA ASN A 487 -40.01 24.29 10.44
C ASN A 487 -41.17 24.73 11.36
N GLU A 488 -41.05 25.90 12.01
CA GLU A 488 -42.15 26.51 12.78
C GLU A 488 -43.35 26.85 11.89
N LEU A 489 -43.11 27.43 10.72
CA LEU A 489 -44.13 27.71 9.70
C LEU A 489 -44.83 26.42 9.26
N LEU A 490 -44.08 25.36 8.93
CA LEU A 490 -44.64 24.08 8.48
C LEU A 490 -45.45 23.38 9.56
N ARG A 491 -45.02 23.44 10.82
CA ARG A 491 -45.77 22.89 11.96
C ARG A 491 -47.09 23.64 12.20
N GLY A 492 -47.12 24.95 11.97
CA GLY A 492 -48.29 25.81 12.18
C GLY A 492 -49.20 25.97 10.95
N ILE A 493 -48.98 25.26 9.84
CA ILE A 493 -49.53 25.62 8.52
C ILE A 493 -51.05 25.79 8.49
N LYS A 494 -51.80 24.96 9.24
CA LYS A 494 -53.27 25.03 9.30
C LYS A 494 -53.74 26.32 9.99
N LEU A 495 -53.09 26.71 11.09
CA LEU A 495 -53.38 27.94 11.82
C LEU A 495 -53.07 29.16 10.96
N LEU A 496 -51.89 29.17 10.32
CA LEU A 496 -51.48 30.30 9.47
C LEU A 496 -52.44 30.53 8.31
N LYS A 497 -52.94 29.46 7.67
CA LYS A 497 -53.91 29.57 6.56
C LYS A 497 -55.29 30.07 7.03
N LEU A 498 -55.75 29.64 8.21
CA LEU A 498 -57.03 30.09 8.77
C LEU A 498 -57.06 31.59 9.06
N TYR A 499 -55.93 32.15 9.49
CA TYR A 499 -55.78 33.59 9.74
C TYR A 499 -55.20 34.38 8.55
N THR A 500 -54.94 33.72 7.42
CA THR A 500 -54.32 34.34 6.22
C THR A 500 -52.96 35.01 6.52
N TRP A 501 -52.23 34.49 7.51
CA TRP A 501 -50.92 35.01 7.98
C TRP A 501 -49.72 34.52 7.15
N GLU A 502 -49.96 33.74 6.10
CA GLU A 502 -48.93 33.18 5.23
C GLU A 502 -47.95 34.21 4.66
N HIS A 503 -48.44 35.38 4.25
CA HIS A 503 -47.61 36.44 3.67
C HIS A 503 -46.64 37.04 4.70
N ILE A 504 -47.06 37.16 5.96
CA ILE A 504 -46.26 37.72 7.06
C ILE A 504 -45.13 36.75 7.43
N PHE A 505 -45.45 35.46 7.56
CA PHE A 505 -44.43 34.45 7.86
C PHE A 505 -43.49 34.21 6.68
N ARG A 506 -44.00 34.28 5.44
CA ARG A 506 -43.17 34.24 4.22
C ARG A 506 -42.13 35.35 4.23
N SER A 507 -42.52 36.60 4.52
CA SER A 507 -41.58 37.73 4.52
C SER A 507 -40.49 37.56 5.58
N SER A 508 -40.82 37.04 6.77
CA SER A 508 -39.84 36.73 7.83
C SER A 508 -38.82 35.66 7.43
N VAL A 509 -39.26 34.61 6.72
CA VAL A 509 -38.36 33.59 6.17
C VAL A 509 -37.49 34.18 5.05
N GLU A 510 -38.07 35.02 4.19
CA GLU A 510 -37.39 35.66 3.06
C GLU A 510 -36.32 36.66 3.49
N GLU A 511 -36.57 37.40 4.57
CA GLU A 511 -35.56 38.27 5.20
C GLU A 511 -34.36 37.46 5.70
N THR A 512 -34.61 36.35 6.39
CA THR A 512 -33.57 35.43 6.87
C THR A 512 -32.79 34.83 5.69
N ARG A 513 -33.49 34.48 4.59
CA ARG A 513 -32.87 34.02 3.34
C ARG A 513 -31.99 35.09 2.69
N ARG A 514 -32.37 36.36 2.74
CA ARG A 514 -31.57 37.48 2.21
C ARG A 514 -30.25 37.62 2.97
N GLN A 515 -30.28 37.45 4.30
CA GLN A 515 -29.07 37.44 5.13
C GLN A 515 -28.18 36.24 4.81
N GLU A 516 -28.76 35.04 4.68
CA GLU A 516 -28.06 33.82 4.23
C GLU A 516 -27.37 34.01 2.88
N LEU A 517 -28.07 34.59 1.88
CA LEU A 517 -27.52 34.84 0.54
C LEU A 517 -26.33 35.81 0.55
N ARG A 518 -26.35 36.83 1.42
CA ARG A 518 -25.19 37.75 1.58
C ARG A 518 -23.96 36.99 2.08
N LYS A 519 -24.12 36.09 3.07
CA LYS A 519 -23.02 35.27 3.59
C LYS A 519 -22.56 34.21 2.60
N LEU A 520 -23.48 33.62 1.84
CA LEU A 520 -23.17 32.69 0.75
C LEU A 520 -22.32 33.36 -0.34
N ARG A 521 -22.59 34.61 -0.71
CA ARG A 521 -21.75 35.34 -1.67
C ARG A 521 -20.32 35.51 -1.17
N THR A 522 -20.15 35.82 0.12
CA THR A 522 -18.82 35.89 0.75
C THR A 522 -18.12 34.52 0.78
N PHE A 523 -18.86 33.45 1.10
CA PHE A 523 -18.35 32.08 1.05
C PHE A 523 -17.88 31.70 -0.36
N ASP A 524 -18.70 31.96 -1.38
CA ASP A 524 -18.41 31.63 -2.77
C ASP A 524 -17.19 32.38 -3.31
N PHE A 525 -17.02 33.65 -2.92
CA PHE A 525 -15.82 34.43 -3.22
C PHE A 525 -14.55 33.77 -2.65
N PHE A 526 -14.55 33.42 -1.35
CA PHE A 526 -13.40 32.74 -0.75
C PHE A 526 -13.17 31.34 -1.32
N PHE A 527 -14.23 30.64 -1.71
CA PHE A 527 -14.13 29.33 -2.34
C PHE A 527 -13.46 29.41 -3.71
N HIS A 528 -13.89 30.35 -4.57
CA HIS A 528 -13.25 30.61 -5.86
C HIS A 528 -11.80 31.04 -5.70
N LEU A 529 -11.50 31.93 -4.74
CA LEU A 529 -10.13 32.34 -4.44
C LEU A 529 -9.25 31.14 -4.04
N HIS A 530 -9.77 30.27 -3.17
CA HIS A 530 -9.06 29.05 -2.75
C HIS A 530 -8.81 28.11 -3.94
N LYS A 531 -9.81 27.91 -4.80
CA LYS A 531 -9.68 27.07 -6.01
C LYS A 531 -8.65 27.62 -6.99
N ASN A 532 -8.62 28.94 -7.20
CA ASN A 532 -7.65 29.57 -8.10
C ASN A 532 -6.22 29.44 -7.57
N MET A 533 -6.00 29.60 -6.25
CA MET A 533 -4.68 29.36 -5.67
C MET A 533 -4.23 27.90 -5.77
N LEU A 534 -5.16 26.95 -5.61
CA LEU A 534 -4.86 25.53 -5.84
C LEU A 534 -4.44 25.25 -7.28
N GLN A 535 -5.11 25.84 -8.26
CA GLN A 535 -4.72 25.72 -9.68
C GLN A 535 -3.33 26.33 -9.92
N LEU A 536 -3.05 27.50 -9.33
CA LEU A 536 -1.75 28.15 -9.43
C LEU A 536 -0.62 27.26 -8.88
N ASN A 537 -0.83 26.61 -7.73
CA ASN A 537 0.11 25.66 -7.13
C ASN A 537 0.32 24.36 -7.93
N VAL A 538 -0.54 24.05 -8.90
CA VAL A 538 -0.36 22.90 -9.80
C VAL A 538 0.40 23.29 -11.06
N ILE A 539 0.32 24.56 -11.45
CA ILE A 539 1.00 25.11 -12.64
C ILE A 539 2.46 25.46 -12.33
N ILE A 540 2.71 26.02 -11.14
CA ILE A 540 4.06 26.27 -10.59
C ILE A 540 4.64 24.97 -10.07
#